data_AF-A0A838YTE5-F1
#
_entry.id   AF-A0A838YTE5-F1
#
_cell.length_a   1.000
_cell.length_b   1.000
_cell.length_c   1.000
_cell.angle_alpha   90.00
_cell.angle_beta   90.00
_cell.angle_gamma   90.00
#
_symmetry.space_group_name_H-M   'P 1'
#
loop_
_entity.id
_entity.type
_entity.pdbx_description
1 polymer ?
#
loop_
_entity_poly.entity_id
_entity_poly.type
_entity_poly.pdbx_seq_one_letter_code
_entity_poly.pdbx_strand_id
1 'polypeptide(L)'
;MIDPDKKVENDKNNELHEIELKCLALGQIPGNRFRGNNNQYVSVERATEIMRLVEKRGEEIHQMANHFEISMSLLKNNYFLDNKPHDL
;
A
#
# COMPACT_ATOMS: atom_id res chain seq x y z
N MET A 1 -2.45 -26.35 -31.64
CA MET A 1 -3.60 -26.18 -30.73
C MET A 1 -3.02 -26.03 -29.33
N ILE A 2 -3.20 -24.87 -28.69
CA ILE A 2 -2.71 -24.67 -27.32
C ILE A 2 -3.64 -25.44 -26.39
N ASP A 3 -3.06 -26.25 -25.52
CA ASP A 3 -3.76 -27.02 -24.50
C ASP A 3 -4.66 -26.08 -23.67
N PRO A 4 -5.98 -26.33 -23.58
CA PRO A 4 -6.92 -25.49 -22.85
C PRO A 4 -6.50 -25.23 -21.40
N ASP A 5 -5.90 -26.23 -20.73
CA ASP A 5 -5.49 -26.11 -19.33
C ASP A 5 -4.29 -25.17 -19.17
N LYS A 6 -3.35 -25.20 -20.13
CA LYS A 6 -2.21 -24.27 -20.18
C LYS A 6 -2.64 -22.83 -20.47
N LYS A 7 -3.74 -22.64 -21.19
CA LYS A 7 -4.29 -21.30 -21.45
C LYS A 7 -4.88 -20.69 -20.18
N VAL A 8 -5.66 -21.47 -19.42
CA VAL A 8 -6.25 -21.03 -18.15
C VAL A 8 -5.18 -20.69 -17.11
N GLU A 9 -4.10 -21.46 -17.04
CA GLU A 9 -2.98 -21.19 -16.13
C GLU A 9 -2.23 -19.90 -16.49
N ASN A 10 -1.98 -19.67 -17.79
CA ASN A 10 -1.35 -18.44 -18.26
C ASN A 10 -2.19 -17.19 -18.00
N ASP A 11 -3.51 -17.27 -18.19
CA ASP A 11 -4.41 -16.13 -17.95
C ASP A 11 -4.41 -15.72 -16.46
N LYS A 12 -4.42 -16.70 -15.54
CA LYS A 12 -4.28 -16.45 -14.09
C LYS A 12 -2.94 -15.83 -13.72
N ASN A 13 -1.85 -16.28 -14.33
CA ASN A 13 -0.52 -15.72 -14.09
C ASN A 13 -0.41 -14.28 -14.60
N ASN A 14 -1.07 -13.94 -15.71
CA ASN A 14 -1.13 -12.57 -16.22
C ASN A 14 -1.90 -11.64 -15.27
N GLU A 15 -3.05 -12.07 -14.74
CA GLU A 15 -3.82 -11.28 -13.75
C GLU A 15 -3.00 -11.04 -12.47
N LEU A 16 -2.32 -12.06 -11.95
CA LEU A 16 -1.45 -11.93 -10.77
C LEU A 16 -0.24 -11.02 -11.06
N HIS A 17 0.29 -11.06 -12.27
CA HIS A 17 1.37 -10.16 -12.69
C HIS A 17 0.93 -8.70 -12.73
N GLU A 18 -0.26 -8.39 -13.25
CA GLU A 18 -0.78 -7.02 -13.25
C GLU A 18 -0.99 -6.47 -11.83
N ILE A 19 -1.46 -7.32 -10.90
CA ILE A 19 -1.61 -6.95 -9.49
C ILE A 19 -0.24 -6.70 -8.85
N GLU A 20 0.72 -7.59 -9.07
CA GLU A 20 2.12 -7.44 -8.61
C GLU A 20 2.70 -6.10 -9.06
N LEU A 21 2.54 -5.75 -10.35
CA LEU A 21 3.03 -4.48 -10.91
C LEU A 21 2.39 -3.26 -10.27
N LYS A 22 1.07 -3.29 -10.02
CA LYS A 22 0.37 -2.18 -9.34
C LYS A 22 0.87 -1.99 -7.91
N CYS A 23 1.03 -3.07 -7.17
CA CYS A 23 1.54 -3.05 -5.80
C CYS A 23 3.00 -2.59 -5.69
N LEU A 24 3.84 -3.00 -6.66
CA LEU A 24 5.22 -2.55 -6.80
C LEU A 24 5.29 -1.05 -7.12
N ALA A 25 4.50 -0.58 -8.08
CA ALA A 25 4.47 0.83 -8.49
C ALA A 25 4.07 1.77 -7.35
N LEU A 26 3.21 1.30 -6.44
CA LEU A 26 2.81 2.05 -5.24
C LEU A 26 3.85 1.97 -4.10
N GLY A 27 4.95 1.23 -4.26
CA GLY A 27 5.98 1.05 -3.23
C GLY A 27 5.48 0.29 -1.99
N GLN A 28 4.33 -0.37 -2.08
CA GLN A 28 3.62 -0.92 -0.93
C GLN A 28 4.13 -2.30 -0.49
N ILE A 29 4.85 -3.01 -1.36
CA ILE A 29 5.37 -4.37 -1.10
C ILE A 29 6.66 -4.60 -1.87
N PRO A 30 7.67 -5.29 -1.31
CA PRO A 30 8.79 -5.78 -2.11
C PRO A 30 8.29 -6.85 -3.10
N GLY A 31 8.74 -6.76 -4.36
CA GLY A 31 8.20 -7.53 -5.50
C GLY A 31 8.29 -9.05 -5.38
N ASN A 32 9.15 -9.53 -4.49
CA ASN A 32 9.29 -10.95 -4.18
C ASN A 32 8.15 -11.53 -3.31
N ARG A 33 7.17 -10.74 -2.87
CA ARG A 33 6.06 -11.25 -2.03
C ARG A 33 4.96 -11.97 -2.80
N PHE A 34 4.75 -11.68 -4.08
CA PHE A 34 3.79 -12.38 -4.93
C PHE A 34 4.36 -13.66 -5.57
N ARG A 35 5.64 -13.95 -5.33
CA ARG A 35 6.36 -15.08 -5.94
C ARG A 35 6.87 -16.01 -4.86
N GLY A 36 6.62 -17.31 -5.02
CA GLY A 36 7.16 -18.36 -4.16
C GLY A 36 8.62 -18.70 -4.50
N ASN A 37 9.18 -19.70 -3.81
CA ASN A 37 10.60 -20.11 -3.93
C ASN A 37 11.03 -20.53 -5.36
N ASN A 38 10.09 -20.93 -6.21
CA ASN A 38 10.37 -21.35 -7.60
C ASN A 38 10.05 -20.24 -8.62
N ASN A 39 9.92 -18.99 -8.18
CA ASN A 39 9.50 -17.85 -8.99
C ASN A 39 8.09 -18.00 -9.61
N GLN A 40 7.31 -18.98 -9.10
CA GLN A 40 5.90 -19.17 -9.43
C GLN A 40 5.04 -18.21 -8.61
N TYR A 41 3.94 -17.75 -9.20
CA TYR A 41 2.97 -16.91 -8.48
C TYR A 41 2.36 -17.67 -7.29
N VAL A 42 2.15 -16.94 -6.19
CA VAL A 42 1.42 -17.46 -5.03
C VAL A 42 -0.04 -17.72 -5.39
N SER A 43 -0.73 -18.57 -4.63
CA SER A 43 -2.17 -18.81 -4.85
C SER A 43 -2.99 -17.52 -4.69
N VAL A 44 -4.19 -17.50 -5.27
CA VAL A 44 -5.11 -16.35 -5.20
C VAL A 44 -5.45 -15.99 -3.75
N GLU A 45 -5.63 -16.98 -2.89
CA GLU A 45 -5.90 -16.79 -1.46
C GLU A 45 -4.74 -16.06 -0.80
N ARG A 46 -3.50 -16.48 -1.09
CA ARG A 46 -2.31 -15.86 -0.54
C ARG A 46 -2.10 -14.45 -1.08
N ALA A 47 -2.36 -14.22 -2.37
CA ALA A 47 -2.35 -12.90 -2.96
C ALA A 47 -3.37 -11.97 -2.28
N THR A 48 -4.57 -12.48 -1.97
CA THR A 48 -5.62 -11.74 -1.25
C THR A 48 -5.18 -11.37 0.17
N GLU A 49 -4.52 -12.27 0.90
CA GLU A 49 -3.96 -11.97 2.22
C GLU A 49 -2.90 -10.87 2.17
N ILE A 50 -2.02 -10.93 1.16
CA ILE A 50 -1.00 -9.90 0.94
C ILE A 50 -1.68 -8.54 0.67
N MET A 51 -2.72 -8.51 -0.16
CA MET A 51 -3.48 -7.29 -0.45
C MET A 51 -4.12 -6.69 0.80
N ARG A 52 -4.75 -7.51 1.65
CA ARG A 52 -5.34 -7.03 2.92
C ARG A 52 -4.30 -6.39 3.85
N LEU A 53 -3.09 -6.96 3.89
CA LEU A 53 -1.99 -6.39 4.68
C LEU A 53 -1.53 -5.03 4.13
N VAL A 54 -1.54 -4.87 2.81
CA VAL A 54 -1.19 -3.62 2.15
C VAL A 54 -2.23 -2.54 2.42
N GLU A 55 -3.51 -2.87 2.25
CA GLU A 55 -4.63 -1.96 2.54
C GLU A 55 -4.55 -1.44 3.98
N LYS A 56 -4.39 -2.35 4.95
CA LYS A 56 -4.23 -1.99 6.36
C LYS A 56 -3.05 -1.04 6.59
N ARG A 57 -1.90 -1.29 5.97
CA ARG A 57 -0.73 -0.39 6.08
C ARG A 57 -1.00 0.98 5.46
N GLY A 58 -1.74 1.03 4.34
CA GLY A 58 -2.18 2.28 3.74
C GLY A 58 -3.07 3.10 4.67
N GLU A 59 -4.02 2.45 5.34
CA GLU A 59 -4.87 3.08 6.36
C GLU A 59 -4.06 3.64 7.54
N GLU A 60 -3.10 2.87 8.07
CA GLU A 60 -2.21 3.32 9.15
C GLU A 60 -1.41 4.57 8.75
N ILE A 61 -0.86 4.61 7.52
CA ILE A 61 -0.15 5.78 7.00
C ILE A 61 -1.08 7.00 6.89
N HIS A 62 -2.31 6.82 6.41
CA HIS A 62 -3.29 7.91 6.35
C HIS A 62 -3.66 8.46 7.73
N GLN A 63 -3.83 7.58 8.72
CA GLN A 63 -4.08 8.00 10.10
C GLN A 63 -2.90 8.79 10.67
N MET A 64 -1.66 8.34 10.43
CA MET A 64 -0.45 9.05 10.85
C MET A 64 -0.34 10.44 10.19
N ALA A 65 -0.62 10.54 8.90
CA ALA A 65 -0.60 11.81 8.17
C ALA A 65 -1.63 12.80 8.73
N ASN A 66 -2.84 12.33 8.99
CA ASN A 66 -3.89 13.16 9.60
C ASN A 66 -3.49 13.63 11.02
N HIS A 67 -2.93 12.74 11.84
CA HIS A 67 -2.44 13.11 13.17
C HIS A 67 -1.33 14.18 13.11
N PHE A 68 -0.42 14.04 12.14
CA PHE A 68 0.63 15.03 11.90
C PHE A 68 0.07 16.39 11.49
N GLU A 69 -0.92 16.43 10.59
CA GLU A 69 -1.59 17.66 10.16
C GLU A 69 -2.26 18.39 11.35
N ILE A 70 -3.01 17.65 12.18
CA ILE A 70 -3.63 18.18 13.39
C ILE A 70 -2.57 18.74 14.34
N SER A 71 -1.50 17.99 14.58
CA SER A 71 -0.41 18.40 15.48
C SER A 71 0.27 19.68 14.99
N MET A 72 0.52 19.79 13.68
CA MET A 72 1.06 21.00 13.05
C MET A 72 0.12 22.20 13.16
N SER A 73 -1.20 21.99 13.03
CA SER A 73 -2.20 23.04 13.21
C SER A 73 -2.22 23.57 14.66
N LEU A 74 -2.18 22.67 15.65
CA LEU A 74 -2.13 23.04 17.06
C LEU A 74 -0.85 23.83 17.41
N LEU A 75 0.30 23.39 16.89
CA LEU A 75 1.56 24.13 17.05
C LEU A 75 1.44 25.54 16.46
N LYS A 76 0.94 25.69 15.23
CA LYS A 76 0.74 27.01 14.61
C LYS A 76 -0.14 27.92 15.46
N ASN A 77 -1.24 27.40 16.00
CA ASN A 77 -2.15 28.17 16.85
C ASN A 77 -1.50 28.59 18.18
N ASN A 78 -0.72 27.72 18.82
CA ASN A 78 -0.02 28.05 20.06
C ASN A 78 1.10 29.07 19.82
N TYR A 79 1.90 28.92 18.76
CA TYR A 79 2.90 29.93 18.35
C TYR A 79 2.26 31.28 18.03
N PHE A 80 1.03 31.32 17.53
CA PHE A 80 0.31 32.56 17.24
C PHE A 80 -0.23 33.25 18.50
N LEU A 81 -0.54 32.50 19.56
CA LEU A 81 -0.97 33.04 20.85
C LEU A 81 0.21 33.60 21.66
N ASP A 82 1.37 32.94 21.63
CA ASP A 82 2.57 33.38 22.35
C ASP A 82 3.27 34.60 21.71
N ASN A 83 3.01 34.88 20.42
CA ASN A 83 3.61 36.00 19.69
C ASN A 83 2.64 37.17 19.44
N LYS A 84 1.48 37.23 20.10
CA LYS A 84 0.70 38.46 20.10
C LYS A 84 1.49 39.52 20.86
N PRO A 85 1.68 40.73 20.32
CA PRO A 85 2.22 41.83 21.12
C PRO A 85 1.32 41.96 22.35
N HIS A 86 1.91 41.81 23.53
CA HIS A 86 1.27 42.28 24.74
C HIS A 86 1.16 43.79 24.56
N ASP A 87 -0.03 44.25 24.16
CA ASP A 87 -0.37 45.67 24.15
C ASP A 87 -0.12 46.20 25.58
N LEU A 88 0.96 46.96 25.72
CA LEU A 88 1.34 47.77 26.88
C LEU A 88 0.73 49.17 26.72
#